data_AF-A0A9E0RMM5-F1
#
_entry.id   AF-A0A9E0RMM5-F1
#
_cell.length_a   1.000
_cell.length_b   1.000
_cell.length_c   1.000
_cell.angle_alpha   90.00
_cell.angle_beta   90.00
_cell.angle_gamma   90.00
#
_symmetry.space_group_name_H-M   'P 1'
#
loop_
_entity.id
_entity.type
_entity.pdbx_description
1 polymer ?
#
loop_
_entity_poly.entity_id
_entity_poly.type
_entity_poly.pdbx_seq_one_letter_code
_entity_poly.pdbx_strand_id
1 'polypeptide(L)'
;CYVERRMNPLNLYLQEASDDEVNEVMNDYGNAIKQLAAANIFPGDMLLKNFGVTRHGRVVFYDYDEIEPLLDCNFRRIPPPRDEMDEMSDKPWYSVGPKDIFPEEFRLFFSGNARARAAFDAQHADLYDADYWIGQQDQLRDGVVEDFYPYPRRVRFSQRQQVA
;
A
#
# COMPACT_ATOMS: atom_id res chain seq x y z
N CYS A 1 -1.07 11.88 -26.33
CA CYS A 1 -1.33 12.40 -24.98
C CYS A 1 -2.42 11.54 -24.36
N TYR A 2 -2.38 11.35 -23.05
CA TYR A 2 -3.42 10.62 -22.33
C TYR A 2 -4.37 11.62 -21.67
N VAL A 3 -5.66 11.30 -21.63
CA VAL A 3 -6.69 12.11 -20.97
C VAL A 3 -7.25 11.28 -19.83
N GLU A 4 -7.11 11.79 -18.61
CA GLU A 4 -7.52 11.09 -17.40
C GLU A 4 -8.48 11.93 -16.57
N ARG A 5 -9.23 11.25 -15.69
CA ARG A 5 -10.14 11.94 -14.77
C ARG A 5 -9.33 12.74 -13.77
N ARG A 6 -9.55 14.05 -13.71
CA ARG A 6 -8.92 14.90 -12.70
C ARG A 6 -9.39 14.50 -11.29
N MET A 7 -8.43 14.20 -10.42
CA MET A 7 -8.61 13.91 -9.00
C MET A 7 -7.81 14.92 -8.16
N ASN A 8 -8.07 14.98 -6.86
CA ASN A 8 -7.22 15.78 -5.96
C ASN A 8 -6.03 14.92 -5.53
N PRO A 9 -4.77 15.29 -5.81
CA PRO A 9 -3.61 14.54 -5.32
C PRO A 9 -3.69 14.32 -3.81
N LEU A 10 -3.43 13.09 -3.37
CA LEU A 10 -3.63 12.68 -1.98
C LEU A 10 -2.76 13.47 -1.02
N ASN A 11 -1.51 13.78 -1.40
CA ASN A 11 -0.63 14.64 -0.62
C ASN A 11 -1.21 16.05 -0.39
N LEU A 12 -1.92 16.63 -1.36
CA LEU A 12 -2.58 17.93 -1.23
C LEU A 12 -3.87 17.82 -0.40
N TYR A 13 -4.66 16.77 -0.62
CA TYR A 13 -5.86 16.51 0.17
C TYR A 13 -5.56 16.42 1.67
N LEU A 14 -4.47 15.74 2.05
CA LEU A 14 -4.06 15.58 3.44
C LEU A 14 -3.64 16.88 4.15
N GLN A 15 -3.34 17.95 3.42
CA GLN A 15 -2.98 19.25 4.01
C GLN A 15 -4.19 19.98 4.59
N GLU A 16 -5.35 19.81 3.97
CA GLU A 16 -6.60 20.51 4.33
C GLU A 16 -7.57 19.61 5.11
N ALA A 17 -7.36 18.30 5.08
CA ALA A 17 -8.23 17.31 5.71
C ALA A 17 -8.21 17.36 7.25
N SER A 18 -9.40 17.16 7.83
CA SER A 18 -9.60 16.90 9.26
C SER A 18 -9.02 15.54 9.68
N ASP A 19 -8.86 15.30 10.99
CA ASP A 19 -8.31 14.02 11.47
C ASP A 19 -9.17 12.81 11.08
N ASP A 20 -10.49 12.97 11.09
CA ASP A 20 -11.42 11.91 10.67
C ASP A 20 -11.27 11.61 9.17
N GLU A 21 -11.17 12.64 8.33
CA GLU A 21 -10.94 12.48 6.89
C GLU A 21 -9.58 11.85 6.58
N VAL A 22 -8.53 12.21 7.32
CA VAL A 22 -7.22 11.56 7.20
C VAL A 22 -7.35 10.07 7.52
N ASN A 23 -8.03 9.70 8.59
CA ASN A 23 -8.23 8.29 8.95
C ASN A 23 -9.01 7.52 7.88
N GLU A 24 -10.07 8.10 7.32
CA GLU A 24 -10.86 7.45 6.26
C GLU A 24 -10.07 7.31 4.96
N VAL A 25 -9.35 8.34 4.55
CA VAL A 25 -8.59 8.32 3.30
C VAL A 25 -7.34 7.45 3.41
N MET A 26 -6.67 7.41 4.56
CA MET A 26 -5.54 6.50 4.78
C MET A 26 -5.98 5.03 4.83
N ASN A 27 -7.18 4.75 5.33
CA ASN A 27 -7.80 3.42 5.21
C ASN A 27 -7.99 3.06 3.72
N ASP A 28 -8.56 3.98 2.94
CA ASP A 28 -8.84 3.68 1.54
C ASP A 28 -7.55 3.56 0.72
N TYR A 29 -6.52 4.33 1.05
CA TYR A 29 -5.19 4.22 0.48
C TYR A 29 -4.55 2.84 0.71
N GLY A 30 -4.55 2.35 1.96
CA GLY A 30 -4.04 1.01 2.25
C GLY A 30 -4.86 -0.08 1.57
N ASN A 31 -6.19 0.04 1.59
CA ASN A 31 -7.06 -0.89 0.85
C ASN A 31 -6.80 -0.86 -0.66
N ALA A 32 -6.54 0.30 -1.26
CA ALA A 32 -6.20 0.41 -2.68
C ALA A 32 -4.91 -0.35 -3.01
N ILE A 33 -3.88 -0.24 -2.18
CA ILE A 33 -2.62 -1.02 -2.35
C ILE A 33 -2.90 -2.52 -2.27
N LYS A 34 -3.67 -2.97 -1.27
CA LYS A 34 -4.01 -4.39 -1.12
C LYS A 34 -4.79 -4.92 -2.33
N GLN A 35 -5.71 -4.12 -2.85
CA GLN A 35 -6.51 -4.47 -4.02
C GLN A 35 -5.66 -4.55 -5.30
N LEU A 36 -4.69 -3.65 -5.47
CA LEU A 36 -3.71 -3.73 -6.56
C LEU A 36 -2.87 -5.00 -6.43
N ALA A 37 -2.37 -5.29 -5.23
CA ALA A 37 -1.58 -6.49 -4.94
C ALA A 37 -2.37 -7.77 -5.28
N ALA A 38 -3.62 -7.87 -4.82
CA ALA A 38 -4.51 -8.99 -5.12
C ALA A 38 -4.85 -9.11 -6.63
N ALA A 39 -4.69 -8.04 -7.40
CA ALA A 39 -4.81 -8.05 -8.86
C ALA A 39 -3.49 -8.34 -9.59
N ASN A 40 -2.46 -8.81 -8.87
CA ASN A 40 -1.10 -9.03 -9.37
C ASN A 40 -0.40 -7.75 -9.87
N ILE A 41 -0.74 -6.58 -9.31
CA ILE A 41 -0.13 -5.31 -9.67
C ILE A 41 0.60 -4.74 -8.46
N PHE A 42 1.91 -4.59 -8.57
CA PHE A 42 2.71 -3.81 -7.63
C PHE A 42 2.88 -2.38 -8.17
N PRO A 43 2.51 -1.35 -7.39
CA PRO A 43 2.56 0.05 -7.85
C PRO A 43 3.98 0.63 -7.98
N GLY A 44 5.01 0.01 -7.42
CA GLY A 44 6.35 0.59 -7.39
C GLY A 44 6.44 1.70 -6.35
N ASP A 45 6.51 2.95 -6.82
CA ASP A 45 6.52 4.15 -5.98
C ASP A 45 5.16 4.39 -5.29
N MET A 46 5.08 4.01 -4.02
CA MET A 46 3.92 4.23 -3.16
C MET A 46 3.93 5.62 -2.49
N LEU A 47 4.54 6.63 -3.09
CA LEU A 47 4.42 8.00 -2.60
C LEU A 47 2.98 8.52 -2.72
N LEU A 48 2.54 9.28 -1.72
CA LEU A 48 1.20 9.88 -1.66
C LEU A 48 0.86 10.77 -2.87
N LYS A 49 1.88 11.31 -3.56
CA LYS A 49 1.71 12.13 -4.77
C LYS A 49 1.25 11.31 -5.99
N ASN A 50 1.35 9.98 -5.97
CA ASN A 50 0.98 9.07 -7.08
C ASN A 50 -0.47 8.57 -6.97
N PHE A 51 -1.16 8.99 -5.90
CA PHE A 51 -2.52 8.62 -5.60
C PHE A 51 -3.43 9.85 -5.60
N GLY A 52 -4.65 9.66 -6.08
CA GLY A 52 -5.67 10.69 -6.21
C GLY A 52 -6.90 10.36 -5.38
N VAL A 53 -7.45 11.39 -4.76
CA VAL A 53 -8.71 11.33 -4.02
C VAL A 53 -9.84 11.81 -4.92
N THR A 54 -10.86 10.97 -5.06
CA THR A 54 -12.09 11.27 -5.80
C THR A 54 -13.04 12.12 -4.95
N ARG A 55 -14.10 12.66 -5.57
CA ARG A 55 -15.15 13.42 -4.87
C ARG A 55 -15.87 12.64 -3.76
N HIS A 56 -15.81 11.31 -3.79
CA HIS A 56 -16.45 10.44 -2.79
C HIS A 56 -15.44 9.92 -1.75
N GLY A 57 -14.24 10.52 -1.65
CA GLY A 57 -13.21 10.12 -0.70
C GLY A 57 -12.49 8.82 -1.06
N ARG A 58 -12.71 8.28 -2.27
CA ARG A 58 -12.01 7.08 -2.75
C ARG A 58 -10.61 7.43 -3.24
N VAL A 59 -9.63 6.59 -2.91
CA VAL A 59 -8.25 6.68 -3.34
C VAL A 59 -8.03 5.83 -4.59
N VAL A 60 -7.37 6.41 -5.59
CA VAL A 60 -7.09 5.76 -6.87
C VAL A 60 -5.64 6.03 -7.25
N PHE A 61 -4.93 4.99 -7.65
CA PHE A 61 -3.58 5.09 -8.19
C PHE A 61 -3.61 5.54 -9.66
N TYR A 62 -2.72 6.44 -10.06
CA TYR A 62 -2.68 6.97 -11.43
C TYR A 62 -1.29 7.05 -12.07
N ASP A 63 -0.21 6.80 -11.33
CA ASP A 63 1.14 6.84 -11.89
C ASP A 63 1.57 5.45 -12.37
N TYR A 64 1.51 5.18 -13.67
CA TYR A 64 1.75 3.84 -14.20
C TYR A 64 3.19 3.60 -14.66
N ASP A 65 4.12 4.52 -14.43
CA ASP A 65 5.47 4.42 -14.98
C ASP A 65 6.33 3.36 -14.28
N GLU A 66 6.06 3.05 -13.00
CA GLU A 66 6.84 2.11 -12.17
C GLU A 66 6.09 0.82 -11.80
N ILE A 67 4.97 0.51 -12.47
CA ILE A 67 4.22 -0.70 -12.14
C ILE A 67 4.96 -1.97 -12.58
N GLU A 68 4.92 -3.00 -11.73
CA GLU A 68 5.46 -4.32 -12.03
C GLU A 68 4.46 -5.41 -11.60
N PRO A 69 4.38 -6.57 -12.29
CA PRO A 69 3.59 -7.68 -11.79
C PRO A 69 4.06 -8.10 -10.40
N LEU A 70 3.12 -8.27 -9.46
CA LEU A 70 3.47 -8.62 -8.08
C LEU A 70 4.30 -9.91 -8.02
N LEU A 71 4.00 -10.89 -8.88
CA LEU A 71 4.73 -12.16 -8.97
C LEU A 71 6.19 -12.03 -9.43
N ASP A 72 6.55 -10.93 -10.10
CA ASP A 72 7.91 -10.68 -10.57
C ASP A 72 8.78 -9.97 -9.51
N CYS A 73 8.15 -9.37 -8.49
CA CYS A 73 8.81 -8.71 -7.38
C CYS A 73 9.44 -9.71 -6.39
N ASN A 74 10.58 -9.36 -5.80
CA ASN A 74 11.23 -10.17 -4.76
C ASN A 74 11.14 -9.46 -3.40
N PHE A 75 10.11 -9.80 -2.62
CA PHE A 75 9.92 -9.23 -1.28
C PHE A 75 10.89 -9.86 -0.29
N ARG A 76 11.68 -9.02 0.39
CA ARG A 76 12.70 -9.44 1.35
C ARG A 76 12.58 -8.60 2.61
N ARG A 77 12.97 -9.20 3.73
CA ARG A 77 13.15 -8.50 5.00
C ARG A 77 14.54 -7.86 5.04
N ILE A 78 14.65 -6.66 5.60
CA ILE A 78 15.96 -6.03 5.83
C ILE A 78 16.72 -6.87 6.86
N PRO A 79 17.93 -7.38 6.52
CA PRO A 79 18.71 -8.16 7.48
C PRO A 79 19.13 -7.31 8.70
N PRO A 80 19.10 -7.86 9.92
CA PRO A 80 19.55 -7.13 11.11
C PRO A 80 21.04 -6.79 11.02
N PRO A 81 21.46 -5.62 11.51
CA PRO A 81 22.87 -5.21 11.49
C PRO A 81 23.74 -6.22 12.25
N ARG A 82 24.96 -6.45 11.76
CA ARG A 82 25.87 -7.44 12.34
C ARG A 82 26.73 -6.85 13.46
N ASP A 83 27.03 -5.57 13.36
CA ASP A 83 27.83 -4.81 14.32
C ASP A 83 27.40 -3.33 14.36
N GLU A 84 27.96 -2.56 15.31
CA GLU A 84 27.68 -1.12 15.48
C GLU A 84 28.12 -0.27 14.27
N MET A 85 29.09 -0.77 13.49
CA MET A 85 29.58 -0.07 12.30
C MET A 85 28.56 -0.16 11.15
N ASP A 86 27.94 -1.33 10.98
CA ASP A 86 26.86 -1.56 10.03
C ASP A 86 25.60 -0.73 10.38
N GLU A 87 25.34 -0.43 11.66
CA GLU A 87 24.24 0.46 12.08
C GLU A 87 24.47 1.93 11.70
N MET A 88 25.72 2.38 11.70
CA MET A 88 26.11 3.75 11.37
C MET A 88 26.46 3.94 9.89
N SER A 89 26.41 2.87 9.08
CA SER A 89 26.78 2.91 7.67
C SER A 89 25.66 3.50 6.81
N ASP A 90 25.99 4.53 6.02
CA ASP A 90 25.08 5.10 5.01
C ASP A 90 24.81 4.14 3.84
N LYS A 91 25.57 3.05 3.71
CA LYS A 91 25.42 2.06 2.63
C LYS A 91 24.93 0.71 3.18
N PRO A 92 23.95 0.07 2.52
CA PRO A 92 23.55 -1.29 2.84
C PRO A 92 24.75 -2.24 2.73
N TRP A 93 24.98 -3.05 3.77
CA TRP A 93 26.01 -4.09 3.77
C TRP A 93 25.55 -5.38 3.07
N TYR A 94 24.24 -5.49 2.79
CA TYR A 94 23.62 -6.61 2.08
C TYR A 94 23.45 -6.28 0.59
N SER A 95 23.48 -7.31 -0.26
CA SER A 95 23.25 -7.16 -1.69
C SER A 95 21.77 -6.92 -1.99
N VAL A 96 21.50 -5.87 -2.76
CA VAL A 96 20.17 -5.51 -3.26
C VAL A 96 20.12 -5.78 -4.77
N GLY A 97 19.23 -6.67 -5.19
CA GLY A 97 18.92 -6.90 -6.60
C GLY A 97 17.96 -5.83 -7.17
N PRO A 98 17.84 -5.71 -8.50
CA PRO A 98 16.99 -4.70 -9.13
C PRO A 98 15.48 -4.89 -8.89
N LYS A 99 15.06 -6.08 -8.45
CA LYS A 99 13.67 -6.43 -8.14
C LYS A 99 13.44 -6.69 -6.64
N ASP A 100 14.46 -6.44 -5.82
CA ASP A 100 14.36 -6.63 -4.38
C ASP A 100 13.58 -5.46 -3.77
N ILE A 101 12.54 -5.79 -3.03
CA ILE A 101 11.64 -4.82 -2.41
C ILE A 101 11.62 -5.08 -0.91
N PHE A 102 11.81 -4.01 -0.12
CA PHE A 102 11.86 -4.03 1.34
C PHE A 102 10.68 -3.26 1.91
N PRO A 103 9.57 -3.93 2.28
CA PRO A 103 8.37 -3.24 2.76
C PRO A 103 8.57 -2.41 4.02
N GLU A 104 9.60 -2.69 4.81
CA GLU A 104 9.96 -1.92 5.99
C GLU A 104 10.33 -0.46 5.64
N GLU A 105 10.87 -0.22 4.44
CA GLU A 105 11.25 1.11 3.96
C GLU A 105 10.04 1.97 3.59
N PHE A 106 8.86 1.37 3.34
CA PHE A 106 7.66 2.12 2.96
C PHE A 106 7.23 3.12 4.02
N ARG A 107 7.68 2.95 5.27
CA ARG A 107 7.51 3.94 6.35
C ARG A 107 8.08 5.30 6.01
N LEU A 108 9.13 5.35 5.17
CA LEU A 108 9.78 6.56 4.71
C LEU A 108 8.92 7.37 3.73
N PHE A 109 7.96 6.75 3.04
CA PHE A 109 7.05 7.46 2.13
C PHE A 109 6.13 8.45 2.87
N PHE A 110 5.92 8.24 4.17
CA PHE A 110 5.18 9.15 5.04
C PHE A 110 6.06 10.17 5.74
N SER A 111 7.35 10.25 5.40
CA SER A 111 8.26 11.26 5.96
C SER A 111 7.71 12.66 5.69
N GLY A 112 7.46 13.41 6.76
CA GLY A 112 6.86 14.75 6.69
C GLY A 112 5.35 14.82 6.98
N ASN A 113 4.63 13.70 7.10
CA ASN A 113 3.23 13.71 7.51
C ASN A 113 2.95 12.71 8.65
N ALA A 114 3.20 13.16 9.89
CA ALA A 114 3.01 12.33 11.10
C ALA A 114 1.55 11.89 11.31
N ARG A 115 0.57 12.72 10.92
CA ARG A 115 -0.87 12.39 11.01
C ARG A 115 -1.22 11.23 10.09
N ALA A 116 -0.82 11.32 8.81
CA ALA A 116 -1.05 10.25 7.83
C ALA A 116 -0.32 8.96 8.22
N ARG A 117 0.93 9.06 8.69
CA ARG A 117 1.68 7.90 9.19
C ARG A 117 0.97 7.20 10.34
N ALA A 118 0.54 7.95 11.36
CA ALA A 118 -0.15 7.36 12.52
C ALA A 118 -1.47 6.67 12.11
N ALA A 119 -2.24 7.28 11.20
CA ALA A 119 -3.46 6.70 10.68
C ALA A 119 -3.21 5.40 9.90
N PHE A 120 -2.16 5.37 9.06
CA PHE A 120 -1.78 4.20 8.29
C PHE A 120 -1.23 3.09 9.19
N ASP A 121 -0.32 3.40 10.11
CA ASP A 121 0.27 2.45 11.05
C ASP A 121 -0.81 1.77 11.91
N ALA A 122 -1.89 2.50 12.26
CA ALA A 122 -3.00 1.94 13.05
C ALA A 122 -3.87 0.91 12.29
N GLN A 123 -3.89 0.96 10.96
CA GLN A 123 -4.86 0.19 10.15
C GLN A 123 -4.20 -0.80 9.18
N HIS A 124 -2.98 -0.48 8.73
CA HIS A 124 -2.32 -1.12 7.60
C HIS A 124 -0.83 -1.39 7.86
N ALA A 125 -0.42 -1.54 9.13
CA ALA A 125 0.95 -1.91 9.47
C ALA A 125 1.41 -3.25 8.86
N ASP A 126 0.47 -4.11 8.45
CA ASP A 126 0.75 -5.36 7.75
C ASP A 126 1.42 -5.14 6.39
N LEU A 127 1.19 -3.99 5.73
CA LEU A 127 1.86 -3.64 4.48
C LEU A 127 3.37 -3.38 4.64
N TYR A 128 3.87 -3.22 5.86
CA TYR A 128 5.32 -3.13 6.14
C TYR A 128 5.99 -4.49 6.36
N ASP A 129 5.22 -5.58 6.42
CA ASP A 129 5.77 -6.92 6.60
C ASP A 129 5.94 -7.61 5.25
N ALA A 130 7.15 -8.06 4.94
CA ALA A 130 7.42 -8.84 3.74
C ALA A 130 6.54 -10.11 3.65
N ASP A 131 6.18 -10.72 4.79
CA ASP A 131 5.38 -11.94 4.79
C ASP A 131 3.96 -11.71 4.26
N TYR A 132 3.40 -10.51 4.43
CA TYR A 132 2.10 -10.14 3.83
C TYR A 132 2.18 -10.29 2.31
N TRP A 133 3.21 -9.69 1.70
CA TRP A 133 3.39 -9.67 0.26
C TRP A 133 3.74 -11.05 -0.31
N ILE A 134 4.57 -11.81 0.38
CA ILE A 134 4.87 -13.21 0.02
C ILE A 134 3.58 -14.04 0.07
N GLY A 135 2.76 -13.88 1.11
CA GLY A 135 1.47 -14.56 1.20
C GLY A 135 0.50 -14.19 0.08
N GLN A 136 0.51 -12.93 -0.38
CA GLN A 136 -0.26 -12.50 -1.55
C GLN A 136 0.28 -13.14 -2.85
N GLN A 137 1.60 -13.21 -3.04
CA GLN A 137 2.18 -13.91 -4.18
C GLN A 137 1.79 -15.39 -4.19
N ASP A 138 1.79 -16.05 -3.04
CA ASP A 138 1.41 -17.46 -2.94
C ASP A 138 -0.07 -17.69 -3.29
N GLN A 139 -0.97 -16.83 -2.78
CA GLN A 139 -2.39 -16.86 -3.16
C GLN A 139 -2.59 -16.69 -4.68
N LEU A 140 -1.86 -15.76 -5.30
CA LEU A 140 -1.90 -15.54 -6.74
C LEU A 140 -1.37 -16.75 -7.53
N ARG A 141 -0.30 -17.39 -7.06
CA ARG A 141 0.25 -18.63 -7.66
C ARG A 141 -0.73 -19.79 -7.56
N ASP A 142 -1.48 -19.87 -6.47
CA ASP A 142 -2.54 -20.85 -6.25
C ASP A 142 -3.81 -20.56 -7.07
N GLY A 143 -3.83 -19.45 -7.82
CA GLY A 143 -4.96 -19.05 -8.68
C GLY A 143 -6.15 -18.51 -7.90
N VAL A 144 -5.94 -18.10 -6.64
CA VAL A 144 -6.98 -17.45 -5.83
C VAL A 144 -7.25 -16.07 -6.40
N VAL A 145 -8.50 -15.83 -6.81
CA VAL A 145 -8.98 -14.51 -7.19
C VAL A 145 -9.72 -13.93 -5.99
N GLU A 146 -9.15 -12.91 -5.37
CA GLU A 146 -9.76 -12.27 -4.20
C GLU A 146 -10.98 -11.43 -4.62
N ASP A 147 -12.06 -11.50 -3.83
CA ASP A 147 -13.27 -10.74 -4.09
C ASP A 147 -13.05 -9.24 -3.87
N PHE A 148 -13.24 -8.43 -4.91
CA PHE A 148 -13.32 -6.98 -4.81
C PHE A 148 -14.77 -6.51 -4.61
N TYR A 149 -14.99 -5.69 -3.59
CA TYR A 149 -16.30 -5.10 -3.31
C TYR A 149 -16.27 -3.57 -3.53
N PRO A 150 -17.09 -3.01 -4.44
CA PRO A 150 -17.13 -1.57 -4.70
C PRO A 150 -17.90 -0.78 -3.62
N TYR A 151 -18.02 -1.33 -2.41
CA TYR A 151 -18.77 -0.74 -1.30
C TYR A 151 -18.12 -1.06 0.05
N PRO A 152 -18.33 -0.21 1.08
CA PRO A 152 -17.79 -0.45 2.41
C PRO A 152 -18.25 -1.79 3.01
N ARG A 153 -17.35 -2.51 3.70
CA ARG A 153 -17.69 -3.79 4.35
C ARG A 153 -18.90 -3.70 5.29
N ARG A 154 -19.12 -2.54 5.94
CA ARG A 154 -20.27 -2.29 6.85
C ARG A 154 -21.65 -2.40 6.19
N VAL A 155 -21.75 -2.20 4.87
CA VAL A 155 -23.01 -2.33 4.12
C VAL A 155 -23.15 -3.69 3.43
N ARG A 156 -22.12 -4.55 3.55
CA ARG A 156 -22.20 -5.92 3.04
C ARG A 156 -23.32 -6.63 3.79
N PHE A 157 -24.24 -7.23 3.04
CA PHE A 157 -25.14 -8.21 3.60
C PHE A 157 -24.28 -9.37 4.12
N SER A 158 -24.06 -9.43 5.44
CA SER A 158 -23.61 -10.68 6.06
C SER A 158 -24.65 -11.74 5.72
N GLN A 159 -24.25 -13.01 5.56
CA GLN A 159 -25.20 -14.13 5.46
C GLN A 159 -26.07 -14.16 6.74
N ARG A 160 -27.12 -13.33 6.78
CA ARG A 160 -28.21 -13.32 7.78
C ARG A 160 -29.27 -14.37 7.41
N GLN A 161 -28.81 -15.45 6.79
CA GLN A 161 -29.60 -16.64 6.46
C GLN A 161 -28.78 -17.89 6.79
N GLN A 162 -28.47 -18.09 8.07
CA GLN A 162 -28.79 -19.40 8.62
C GLN A 162 -30.28 -19.32 8.97
N VAL A 163 -31.10 -19.69 7.99
CA VAL A 163 -32.53 -19.90 8.19
C VAL A 163 -32.69 -21.11 9.11
N ALA A 164 -33.53 -20.92 10.12
CA ALA A 164 -34.16 -21.86 11.06
C ALA A 164 -33.95 -23.37 10.84
#